data_AF-A0A5N5UKL1-F1
#
_entry.id   AF-A0A5N5UKL1-F1
#
_cell.length_a   1.000
_cell.length_b   1.000
_cell.length_c   1.000
_cell.angle_alpha   90.00
_cell.angle_beta   90.00
_cell.angle_gamma   90.00
#
_symmetry.space_group_name_H-M   'P 1'
#
loop_
_entity.id
_entity.type
_entity.pdbx_description
1 polymer ?
#
loop_
_entity_poly.entity_id
_entity_poly.type
_entity_poly.pdbx_seq_one_letter_code
_entity_poly.pdbx_strand_id
1 'polypeptide(L)'
;MDKKTAKLSSVTHEYVRNQQAPNETIDETLQRLLGIGSNPDDLTQTVAAYLSDETRADIEEVINHIEELGPFKKQYTSESGPGGDDVIRFMDPSSGIALGQVKMGENGYTIEYRNADGDMDAVDNGVVPESLGKNTDIEELKETTTEAIESARRRWGK
;
A
#
# COMPACT_ATOMS: atom_id res chain seq x y z
N MET A 1 0.82 19.24 -4.25
CA MET A 1 0.62 18.27 -5.35
C MET A 1 1.43 18.76 -6.53
N ASP A 2 2.64 18.23 -6.70
CA ASP A 2 3.42 18.52 -7.90
C ASP A 2 2.85 17.71 -9.06
N LYS A 3 2.42 18.41 -10.11
CA LYS A 3 1.87 17.79 -11.31
C LYS A 3 3.02 17.12 -12.08
N LYS A 4 3.15 15.80 -11.97
CA LYS A 4 4.05 15.05 -12.86
C LYS A 4 3.39 14.97 -14.24
N THR A 5 4.12 15.38 -15.28
CA THR A 5 3.62 15.38 -16.66
C THR A 5 4.40 14.35 -17.47
N ALA A 6 3.72 13.29 -17.91
CA ALA A 6 4.29 12.31 -18.83
C ALA A 6 4.00 12.73 -20.29
N LYS A 7 4.98 12.56 -21.18
CA LYS A 7 4.78 12.79 -22.62
C LYS A 7 4.35 11.49 -23.28
N LEU A 8 3.12 11.44 -23.76
CA LEU A 8 2.57 10.31 -24.52
C LEU A 8 2.78 10.52 -26.02
N SER A 9 2.87 9.43 -26.78
CA SER A 9 2.80 9.51 -28.25
C SER A 9 1.43 10.06 -28.68
N SER A 10 1.36 10.73 -29.84
CA SER A 10 0.09 11.27 -30.37
C SER A 10 -0.97 10.18 -30.55
N VAL A 11 -0.55 8.99 -31.00
CA VAL A 11 -1.42 7.82 -31.19
C VAL A 11 -1.98 7.33 -29.87
N THR A 12 -1.15 7.22 -28.83
CA THR A 12 -1.58 6.80 -27.49
C THR A 12 -2.52 7.81 -26.86
N HIS A 13 -2.21 9.11 -26.99
CA HIS A 13 -3.05 10.17 -26.45
C HIS A 13 -4.45 10.19 -27.11
N GLU A 14 -4.53 9.99 -28.42
CA GLU A 14 -5.81 9.92 -29.15
C GLU A 14 -6.62 8.69 -28.77
N TYR A 15 -5.97 7.53 -28.62
CA TYR A 15 -6.62 6.31 -28.15
C TYR A 15 -7.24 6.48 -26.76
N VAL A 16 -6.51 7.04 -25.81
CA VAL A 16 -6.99 7.29 -24.44
C VAL A 16 -8.16 8.27 -24.45
N ARG A 17 -8.07 9.37 -25.22
CA ARG A 17 -9.15 10.36 -25.32
C ARG A 17 -10.45 9.78 -25.87
N ASN A 18 -10.35 8.87 -26.83
CA ASN A 18 -11.52 8.22 -27.43
C ASN A 18 -12.20 7.24 -26.47
N GLN A 19 -11.49 6.77 -25.45
CA GLN A 19 -12.01 5.88 -24.42
C GLN A 19 -12.49 6.62 -23.18
N GLN A 20 -12.27 7.93 -23.07
CA GLN A 20 -12.59 8.76 -21.91
C GLN A 20 -14.11 8.89 -21.72
N ALA A 21 -14.61 8.56 -20.52
CA ALA A 21 -16.01 8.80 -20.18
C ALA A 21 -16.28 10.29 -19.90
N PRO A 22 -17.54 10.79 -20.02
CA PRO A 22 -17.86 12.22 -19.96
C PRO A 22 -17.44 12.95 -18.67
N ASN A 23 -17.23 12.23 -17.57
CA ASN A 23 -16.85 12.76 -16.26
C ASN A 23 -15.51 12.20 -15.74
N GLU A 24 -14.73 11.56 -16.61
CA GLU A 24 -13.47 10.91 -16.27
C GLU A 24 -12.31 11.80 -16.73
N THR A 25 -11.24 11.90 -15.94
CA THR A 25 -9.97 12.53 -16.32
C THR A 25 -9.13 11.57 -17.16
N ILE A 26 -8.16 12.09 -17.91
CA ILE A 26 -7.24 11.24 -18.69
C ILE A 26 -6.52 10.21 -17.81
N ASP A 27 -6.20 10.59 -16.58
CA ASP A 27 -5.53 9.73 -15.60
C ASP A 27 -6.45 8.60 -15.13
N GLU A 28 -7.71 8.90 -14.81
CA GLU A 28 -8.73 7.89 -14.48
C GLU A 28 -9.02 6.97 -15.68
N THR A 29 -9.03 7.50 -16.90
CA THR A 29 -9.16 6.68 -18.12
C THR A 29 -7.95 5.76 -18.32
N LEU A 30 -6.73 6.26 -18.07
CA LEU A 30 -5.51 5.44 -18.14
C LEU A 30 -5.55 4.34 -17.09
N GLN A 31 -5.90 4.68 -15.86
CA GLN A 31 -6.11 3.76 -14.75
C GLN A 31 -7.08 2.64 -15.13
N ARG A 32 -8.27 2.98 -15.63
CA ARG A 32 -9.25 1.99 -16.10
C ARG A 32 -8.76 1.16 -17.29
N LEU A 33 -8.10 1.76 -18.28
CA LEU A 33 -7.60 1.05 -19.46
C LEU A 33 -6.45 0.09 -19.11
N LEU A 34 -5.64 0.45 -18.11
CA LEU A 34 -4.54 -0.38 -17.61
C LEU A 34 -5.01 -1.40 -16.57
N GLY A 35 -6.29 -1.38 -16.17
CA GLY A 35 -6.81 -2.19 -15.07
C GLY A 35 -6.28 -1.76 -13.70
N ILE A 36 -5.67 -0.58 -13.60
CA ILE A 36 -5.13 0.01 -12.39
C ILE A 36 -6.25 0.83 -11.75
N GLY A 37 -7.09 0.19 -10.94
CA GLY A 37 -7.96 0.86 -9.97
C GLY A 37 -9.32 1.39 -10.48
N SER A 38 -10.39 0.75 -10.02
CA SER A 38 -11.70 1.41 -9.78
C SER A 38 -12.47 0.80 -8.60
N ASN A 39 -11.84 -0.07 -7.80
CA ASN A 39 -12.44 -0.61 -6.60
C ASN A 39 -11.63 -0.15 -5.37
N PRO A 40 -12.17 0.67 -4.46
CA PRO A 40 -11.49 1.02 -3.21
C PRO A 40 -11.26 -0.18 -2.29
N ASP A 41 -11.93 -1.31 -2.56
CA ASP A 41 -11.70 -2.59 -1.88
C ASP A 41 -10.57 -3.42 -2.52
N ASP A 42 -10.00 -2.98 -3.65
CA ASP A 42 -8.94 -3.68 -4.40
C ASP A 42 -7.69 -2.77 -4.56
N LEU A 43 -7.45 -1.93 -3.55
CA LEU A 43 -6.30 -1.03 -3.51
C LEU A 43 -4.99 -1.81 -3.44
N THR A 44 -4.99 -3.03 -2.89
CA THR A 44 -3.84 -3.92 -2.90
C THR A 44 -3.36 -4.21 -4.33
N GLN A 45 -4.26 -4.40 -5.32
CA GLN A 45 -3.83 -4.58 -6.72
C GLN A 45 -3.21 -3.34 -7.35
N THR A 46 -3.65 -2.15 -6.94
CA THR A 46 -3.12 -0.87 -7.47
C THR A 46 -1.78 -0.51 -6.84
N VAL A 47 -1.66 -0.72 -5.54
CA VAL A 47 -0.53 -0.34 -4.67
C VAL A 47 0.58 -1.41 -4.73
N ALA A 48 0.23 -2.67 -5.01
CA ALA A 48 1.16 -3.80 -5.17
C ALA A 48 1.32 -4.26 -6.63
N ALA A 49 1.05 -3.38 -7.61
CA ALA A 49 1.17 -3.72 -9.04
C ALA A 49 2.59 -4.18 -9.42
N TYR A 50 3.60 -3.77 -8.65
CA TYR A 50 5.02 -4.10 -8.87
C TYR A 50 5.46 -5.44 -8.25
N LEU A 51 4.63 -6.05 -7.40
CA LEU A 51 4.94 -7.29 -6.69
C LEU A 51 4.42 -8.52 -7.44
N SER A 52 5.00 -9.69 -7.21
CA SER A 52 4.43 -10.94 -7.74
C SER A 52 3.05 -11.21 -7.16
N ASP A 53 2.30 -12.09 -7.81
CA ASP A 53 0.98 -12.49 -7.33
C ASP A 53 1.05 -13.21 -5.97
N GLU A 54 2.14 -13.94 -5.69
CA GLU A 54 2.37 -14.61 -4.40
C GLU A 54 2.59 -13.58 -3.30
N THR A 55 3.54 -12.65 -3.48
CA THR A 55 3.79 -11.58 -2.50
C THR A 55 2.59 -10.64 -2.34
N ARG A 56 1.82 -10.39 -3.40
CA ARG A 56 0.58 -9.61 -3.30
C ARG A 56 -0.45 -10.31 -2.42
N ALA A 57 -0.61 -11.63 -2.57
CA ALA A 57 -1.53 -12.41 -1.74
C ALA A 57 -1.12 -12.39 -0.26
N ASP A 58 0.17 -12.54 0.04
CA ASP A 58 0.68 -12.47 1.42
C ASP A 58 0.42 -11.10 2.05
N ILE A 59 0.70 -10.01 1.33
CA ILE A 59 0.44 -8.65 1.82
C ILE A 59 -1.06 -8.40 2.02
N GLU A 60 -1.89 -8.87 1.09
CA GLU A 60 -3.35 -8.78 1.22
C GLU A 60 -3.83 -9.51 2.49
N GLU A 61 -3.26 -10.68 2.77
CA GLU A 61 -3.57 -11.45 3.97
C GLU A 61 -3.15 -10.71 5.26
N VAL A 62 -1.98 -10.06 5.27
CA VAL A 62 -1.57 -9.21 6.41
C VAL A 62 -2.49 -8.01 6.57
N ILE A 63 -2.86 -7.33 5.48
CA ILE A 63 -3.77 -6.17 5.53
C ILE A 63 -5.12 -6.58 6.11
N ASN A 64 -5.69 -7.68 5.61
CA ASN A 64 -6.94 -8.24 6.11
C ASN A 64 -6.83 -8.60 7.59
N HIS A 65 -5.74 -9.24 8.00
CA HIS A 65 -5.48 -9.56 9.40
C HIS A 65 -5.42 -8.31 10.28
N ILE A 66 -4.73 -7.25 9.84
CA ILE A 66 -4.70 -5.97 10.59
C ILE A 66 -6.12 -5.43 10.74
N GLU A 67 -6.96 -5.47 9.70
CA GLU A 67 -8.34 -4.99 9.77
C GLU A 67 -9.21 -5.80 10.75
N GLU A 68 -8.95 -7.09 10.89
CA GLU A 68 -9.62 -7.96 11.87
C GLU A 68 -9.24 -7.61 13.32
N LEU A 69 -8.04 -7.07 13.56
CA LEU A 69 -7.58 -6.66 14.90
C LEU A 69 -8.36 -5.45 15.47
N GLY A 70 -9.18 -4.77 14.68
CA GLY A 70 -10.15 -3.80 15.19
C GLY A 70 -10.39 -2.60 14.26
N PRO A 71 -11.04 -1.54 14.77
CA PRO A 71 -11.36 -0.39 13.93
C PRO A 71 -10.12 0.44 13.63
N PHE A 72 -9.83 0.63 12.34
CA PHE A 72 -8.79 1.53 11.86
C PHE A 72 -9.36 2.51 10.83
N LYS A 73 -8.81 3.72 10.80
CA LYS A 73 -8.96 4.61 9.65
C LYS A 73 -7.80 4.35 8.69
N LYS A 74 -8.08 3.74 7.54
CA LYS A 74 -7.08 3.55 6.48
C LYS A 74 -6.76 4.89 5.82
N GLN A 75 -5.48 5.18 5.65
CA GLN A 75 -4.99 6.32 4.90
C GLN A 75 -4.01 5.84 3.82
N TYR A 76 -4.27 6.25 2.58
CA TYR A 76 -3.41 5.96 1.44
C TYR A 76 -2.59 7.20 1.10
N THR A 77 -1.27 7.02 0.97
CA THR A 77 -0.37 8.09 0.52
C THR A 77 0.70 7.54 -0.40
N SER A 78 0.95 8.20 -1.53
CA SER A 78 2.14 7.94 -2.33
C SER A 78 3.28 8.84 -1.86
N GLU A 79 4.36 8.26 -1.36
CA GLU A 79 5.53 9.02 -0.91
C GLU A 79 6.38 9.47 -2.11
N SER A 80 6.82 10.74 -2.08
CA SER A 80 7.57 11.35 -3.18
C SER A 80 9.07 11.02 -3.06
N GLY A 81 9.48 9.83 -3.52
CA GLY A 81 10.87 9.40 -3.65
C GLY A 81 11.21 8.86 -5.07
N PRO A 82 12.48 8.53 -5.36
CA PRO A 82 12.90 8.01 -6.68
C PRO A 82 12.32 6.64 -7.07
N GLY A 83 11.51 6.01 -6.23
CA GLY A 83 10.74 4.78 -6.52
C GLY A 83 9.24 4.89 -6.22
N GLY A 84 8.76 6.06 -5.76
CA GLY A 84 7.34 6.33 -5.53
C GLY A 84 6.59 5.25 -4.74
N ASP A 85 6.99 4.99 -3.49
CA ASP A 85 6.32 3.96 -2.69
C ASP A 85 4.89 4.39 -2.35
N ASP A 86 3.94 3.50 -2.62
CA ASP A 86 2.58 3.64 -2.16
C ASP A 86 2.46 3.07 -0.74
N VAL A 87 1.83 3.83 0.14
CA VAL A 87 1.81 3.54 1.58
C VAL A 87 0.36 3.44 2.06
N ILE A 88 0.04 2.31 2.71
CA ILE A 88 -1.19 2.09 3.45
C ILE A 88 -0.89 2.30 4.93
N ARG A 89 -1.54 3.27 5.58
CA ARG A 89 -1.42 3.51 7.01
C ARG A 89 -2.68 3.10 7.77
N PHE A 90 -2.49 2.40 8.87
CA PHE A 90 -3.55 1.98 9.79
C PHE A 90 -3.60 2.94 10.96
N MET A 91 -4.50 3.91 10.89
CA MET A 91 -4.61 4.96 11.89
C MET A 91 -5.58 4.53 13.00
N ASP A 92 -5.19 4.74 14.25
CA ASP A 92 -6.09 4.67 15.39
C ASP A 92 -7.17 5.76 15.24
N PRO A 93 -8.47 5.41 15.27
CA PRO A 93 -9.54 6.35 14.97
C PRO A 93 -9.69 7.46 16.02
N SER A 94 -9.32 7.18 17.28
CA SER A 94 -9.47 8.11 18.39
C SER A 94 -8.36 9.15 18.44
N SER A 95 -7.11 8.70 18.28
CA SER A 95 -5.91 9.55 18.39
C SER A 95 -5.46 10.12 17.05
N GLY A 96 -5.86 9.51 15.94
CA GLY A 96 -5.38 9.87 14.60
C GLY A 96 -3.90 9.55 14.40
N ILE A 97 -3.34 8.61 15.16
CA ILE A 97 -1.93 8.18 15.09
C ILE A 97 -1.84 6.89 14.27
N ALA A 98 -0.85 6.81 13.37
CA ALA A 98 -0.57 5.59 12.61
C ALA A 98 0.01 4.51 13.54
N LEU A 99 -0.67 3.37 13.70
CA LEU A 99 -0.17 2.25 14.51
C LEU A 99 0.68 1.27 13.69
N GLY A 100 0.44 1.21 12.38
CA GLY A 100 1.26 0.47 11.44
C GLY A 100 1.11 1.02 10.03
N GLN A 101 2.02 0.63 9.15
CA GLN A 101 1.95 0.95 7.73
C GLN A 101 2.61 -0.13 6.87
N VAL A 102 2.11 -0.27 5.65
CA VAL A 102 2.70 -1.11 4.62
C VAL A 102 3.11 -0.20 3.47
N LYS A 103 4.41 -0.20 3.15
CA LYS A 103 4.99 0.48 1.99
C LYS A 103 5.20 -0.53 0.88
N MET A 104 4.82 -0.17 -0.33
CA MET A 104 4.98 -1.00 -1.53
C MET A 104 5.53 -0.14 -2.66
N GLY A 105 6.54 -0.64 -3.36
CA GLY A 105 7.15 0.08 -4.47
C GLY A 105 7.89 -0.87 -5.40
N GLU A 106 8.58 -0.30 -6.39
CA GLU A 106 9.32 -1.07 -7.41
C GLU A 106 10.39 -2.00 -6.82
N ASN A 107 10.91 -1.66 -5.63
CA ASN A 107 11.99 -2.41 -4.99
C ASN A 107 11.49 -3.49 -4.01
N GLY A 108 10.17 -3.62 -3.81
CA GLY A 108 9.57 -4.57 -2.89
C GLY A 108 8.59 -3.92 -1.91
N TYR A 109 8.52 -4.49 -0.71
CA TYR A 109 7.58 -4.04 0.32
C TYR A 109 8.26 -3.92 1.68
N THR A 110 7.66 -3.12 2.57
CA THR A 110 8.09 -3.01 3.97
C THR A 110 6.87 -2.85 4.85
N ILE A 111 6.78 -3.67 5.89
CA ILE A 111 5.75 -3.64 6.91
C ILE A 111 6.36 -3.06 8.17
N GLU A 112 5.81 -1.95 8.63
CA GLU A 112 6.32 -1.22 9.78
C GLU A 112 5.23 -1.02 10.83
N TYR A 113 5.61 -1.12 12.11
CA TYR A 113 4.71 -0.85 13.22
C TYR A 113 5.30 0.19 14.17
N ARG A 114 4.41 0.90 14.86
CA ARG A 114 4.82 1.94 15.80
C ARG A 114 5.36 1.32 17.08
N ASN A 115 6.61 1.63 17.40
CA ASN A 115 7.30 1.13 18.57
C ASN A 115 6.98 1.94 19.85
N ALA A 116 7.65 1.60 20.96
CA ALA A 116 7.45 2.24 22.26
C ALA A 116 7.94 3.69 22.35
N ASP A 117 8.86 4.09 21.47
CA ASP A 117 9.41 5.44 21.37
C ASP A 117 8.57 6.35 20.45
N GLY A 118 7.68 5.74 19.66
CA GLY A 118 6.79 6.43 18.72
C GLY A 118 7.34 6.48 17.30
N ASP A 119 8.42 5.77 17.01
CA ASP A 119 8.95 5.61 15.67
C ASP A 119 8.32 4.39 14.98
N MET A 120 8.40 4.36 13.64
CA MET A 120 7.96 3.20 12.86
C MET A 120 9.16 2.28 12.64
N ASP A 121 9.10 1.07 13.17
CA ASP A 121 10.13 0.04 12.99
C ASP A 121 9.68 -0.98 11.96
N ALA A 122 10.58 -1.30 11.02
CA ALA A 122 10.35 -2.36 10.05
C ALA A 122 10.39 -3.73 10.76
N VAL A 123 9.32 -4.49 10.58
CA VAL A 123 9.15 -5.84 11.11
C VAL A 123 9.34 -6.89 10.03
N ASP A 124 8.89 -6.59 8.81
CA ASP A 124 9.14 -7.45 7.65
C ASP A 124 9.38 -6.63 6.39
N ASN A 125 10.16 -7.18 5.47
CA ASN A 125 10.43 -6.57 4.18
C ASN A 125 10.74 -7.61 3.12
N GLY A 126 10.16 -7.45 1.94
CA GLY A 126 10.51 -8.19 0.72
C GLY A 126 11.28 -7.30 -0.24
N VAL A 127 12.19 -7.90 -1.01
CA VAL A 127 12.99 -7.19 -2.02
C VAL A 127 12.70 -7.80 -3.39
N VAL A 128 12.53 -6.97 -4.41
CA VAL A 128 12.40 -7.40 -5.81
C VAL A 128 13.78 -7.32 -6.50
N PRO A 129 14.24 -8.38 -7.19
CA PRO A 129 13.58 -9.67 -7.40
C PRO A 129 13.59 -10.55 -6.13
N GLU A 130 12.45 -11.21 -5.88
CA GLU A 130 12.12 -12.00 -4.66
C GLU A 130 13.13 -13.07 -4.29
N SER A 131 13.96 -13.51 -5.25
CA SER A 131 15.16 -14.33 -4.99
C SER A 131 16.14 -13.75 -3.96
N LEU A 132 16.03 -12.46 -3.66
CA LEU A 132 16.82 -11.74 -2.66
C LEU A 132 16.02 -11.47 -1.37
N GLY A 133 14.72 -11.76 -1.37
CA GLY A 133 13.81 -11.55 -0.25
C GLY A 133 13.88 -12.67 0.79
N LYS A 134 13.38 -12.35 1.98
CA LYS A 134 13.16 -13.33 3.05
C LYS A 134 11.94 -14.19 2.67
N ASN A 135 12.05 -15.51 2.78
CA ASN A 135 10.88 -16.38 2.68
C ASN A 135 10.14 -16.27 4.01
N THR A 136 9.19 -15.35 4.11
CA THR A 136 8.48 -15.05 5.35
C THR A 136 7.32 -16.03 5.52
N ASP A 137 7.25 -16.70 6.67
CA ASP A 137 6.09 -17.51 7.03
C ASP A 137 4.93 -16.56 7.40
N ILE A 138 3.86 -16.62 6.60
CA ILE A 138 2.71 -15.72 6.75
C ILE A 138 2.04 -15.84 8.13
N GLU A 139 2.06 -17.03 8.74
CA GLU A 139 1.48 -17.24 10.07
C GLU A 139 2.32 -16.58 11.16
N GLU A 140 3.66 -16.69 11.06
CA GLU A 140 4.59 -15.98 11.95
C GLU A 140 4.44 -14.45 11.81
N LEU A 141 4.22 -13.98 10.58
CA LEU A 141 4.01 -12.56 10.30
C LEU A 141 2.70 -12.05 10.90
N LYS A 142 1.61 -12.82 10.84
CA LYS A 142 0.34 -12.47 11.51
C LYS A 142 0.45 -12.43 13.02
N GLU A 143 1.16 -13.38 13.63
CA GLU A 143 1.41 -13.38 15.07
C GLU A 143 2.18 -12.10 15.48
N THR A 144 3.28 -11.81 14.77
CA THR A 144 4.09 -10.61 15.01
C THR A 144 3.28 -9.32 14.80
N THR A 145 2.45 -9.28 13.76
CA THR A 145 1.53 -8.18 13.46
C THR A 145 0.59 -7.92 14.63
N THR A 146 0.03 -8.99 15.21
CA THR A 146 -0.91 -8.92 16.33
C THR A 146 -0.24 -8.29 17.54
N GLU A 147 0.92 -8.80 17.93
CA GLU A 147 1.68 -8.28 19.08
C GLU A 147 2.06 -6.81 18.88
N ALA A 148 2.53 -6.45 17.69
CA ALA A 148 2.98 -5.10 17.37
C ALA A 148 1.81 -4.09 17.40
N ILE A 149 0.70 -4.41 16.75
CA ILE A 149 -0.49 -3.55 16.70
C ILE A 149 -1.13 -3.40 18.08
N GLU A 150 -1.26 -4.47 18.85
CA GLU A 150 -1.82 -4.40 20.21
C GLU A 150 -0.92 -3.58 21.15
N SER A 151 0.40 -3.78 21.07
CA SER A 151 1.37 -3.00 21.84
C SER A 151 1.29 -1.51 21.49
N ALA A 152 1.28 -1.20 20.19
CA ALA A 152 1.14 0.17 19.69
C ALA A 152 -0.18 0.79 20.14
N ARG A 153 -1.30 0.06 20.01
CA ARG A 153 -2.63 0.55 20.41
C ARG A 153 -2.70 0.78 21.92
N ARG A 154 -2.16 -0.11 22.76
CA ARG A 154 -2.15 0.06 24.22
C ARG A 154 -1.39 1.31 24.66
N ARG A 155 -0.34 1.68 23.92
CA ARG A 155 0.55 2.81 24.24
C ARG A 155 0.06 4.13 23.66
N TRP A 156 -0.41 4.10 22.41
CA TRP A 156 -0.66 5.28 21.58
C TRP A 156 -2.13 5.45 21.20
N GLY A 157 -2.90 4.36 21.16
CA GLY A 157 -4.35 4.41 21.01
C GLY A 157 -5.01 4.97 22.26
N LYS A 158 -6.06 5.79 22.08
CA LYS A 158 -6.78 6.43 23.18
C LYS A 158 -8.27 6.13 23.14
#